data_AF-A0A068REA5-F1
#
_entry.id   AF-A0A068REA5-F1
#
_cell.length_a   1.000
_cell.length_b   1.000
_cell.length_c   1.000
_cell.angle_alpha   90.00
_cell.angle_beta   90.00
_cell.angle_gamma   90.00
#
_symmetry.space_group_name_H-M   'P 1'
#
loop_
_entity.id
_entity.type
_entity.pdbx_description
1 polymer ?
#
loop_
_entity_poly.entity_id
_entity_poly.type
_entity_poly.pdbx_seq_one_letter_code
_entity_poly.pdbx_strand_id
1 'polypeptide(L)' 'MDLNFFFYSNEGNPREPAHIHVRNAEGEAKFWTDDGVKLSRNDGFNASTLRELTKMVEQNQTLFVEAWNDYFS' A
#
# COMPACT_ATOMS: atom_id res chain seq x y z
N MET A 1 -5.01 16.37 1.79
CA MET A 1 -5.14 15.36 0.72
C MET A 1 -5.93 14.22 1.31
N ASP A 2 -7.08 13.90 0.72
CA ASP A 2 -7.89 12.79 1.19
C ASP A 2 -7.31 11.49 0.59
N LEU A 3 -6.44 10.84 1.36
CA LEU A 3 -5.75 9.60 0.99
C LEU A 3 -6.49 8.40 1.58
N ASN A 4 -6.81 7.42 0.74
CA ASN A 4 -7.38 6.14 1.16
C ASN A 4 -6.31 5.06 1.11
N PHE A 5 -6.12 4.36 2.24
CA PHE A 5 -5.25 3.19 2.35
C PHE A 5 -6.11 1.93 2.39
N PHE A 6 -5.87 0.97 1.49
CA PHE A 6 -6.66 -0.24 1.41
C PHE A 6 -5.89 -1.39 0.75
N PHE A 7 -6.37 -2.62 0.95
CA PHE A 7 -6.03 -3.78 0.15
C PHE A 7 -7.32 -4.40 -0.39
N TYR A 8 -7.25 -5.18 -1.47
CA TYR A 8 -8.45 -5.86 -1.96
C TYR A 8 -8.69 -7.11 -1.12
N SER A 9 -9.94 -7.48 -0.90
CA SER A 9 -10.27 -8.75 -0.25
C SER A 9 -10.08 -9.96 -1.16
N ASN A 10 -10.06 -9.74 -2.48
CA ASN A 10 -9.98 -10.79 -3.50
C ASN A 10 -8.60 -10.79 -4.17
N GLU A 11 -7.59 -11.25 -3.45
CA GLU A 11 -6.16 -11.23 -3.85
C GLU A 11 -5.69 -12.45 -4.66
N GLY A 12 -6.64 -13.19 -5.25
CA GLY A 12 -6.34 -14.33 -6.13
C GLY A 12 -5.73 -15.57 -5.45
N ASN A 13 -5.31 -16.54 -6.27
CA ASN A 13 -4.63 -17.78 -5.84
C ASN A 13 -3.58 -18.21 -6.91
N PRO A 14 -2.26 -18.13 -6.64
CA PRO A 14 -1.66 -17.78 -5.35
C PRO A 14 -1.87 -16.31 -5.00
N ARG A 15 -2.03 -16.06 -3.69
CA ARG A 15 -2.18 -14.71 -3.13
C ARG A 15 -0.86 -13.97 -3.21
N GLU A 16 -0.91 -12.67 -3.47
CA GLU A 16 0.28 -11.82 -3.38
C GLU A 16 0.76 -11.63 -1.92
N PRO A 17 2.02 -11.21 -1.70
CA PRO A 17 2.51 -10.78 -0.39
C PRO A 17 1.76 -9.56 0.15
N ALA A 18 1.91 -9.29 1.46
CA ALA A 18 1.28 -8.15 2.11
C ALA A 18 1.64 -6.83 1.41
N HIS A 19 0.60 -6.05 1.10
CA HIS A 19 0.73 -4.77 0.44
C HIS A 19 -0.42 -3.82 0.75
N ILE A 20 -0.21 -2.53 0.46
CA ILE A 20 -1.22 -1.49 0.59
C ILE A 20 -1.30 -0.65 -0.68
N HIS A 21 -2.53 -0.35 -1.09
CA HIS A 21 -2.85 0.66 -2.08
C HIS A 21 -3.13 1.99 -1.40
N VAL A 22 -2.59 3.07 -1.95
CA VAL A 22 -2.85 4.44 -1.52
C VAL A 22 -3.45 5.19 -2.70
N ARG A 23 -4.68 5.70 -2.57
CA ARG A 23 -5.41 6.38 -3.65
C ARG A 23 -5.97 7.72 -3.18
N ASN A 24 -5.96 8.71 -4.08
CA ASN A 24 -6.76 9.93 -3.97
C ASN A 24 -7.37 10.29 -5.35
N ALA A 25 -7.83 11.54 -5.51
CA ALA A 25 -8.37 12.03 -6.78
C ALA A 25 -7.33 12.14 -7.92
N GLU A 26 -6.02 12.21 -7.60
CA GLU A 26 -4.94 12.39 -8.57
C GLU A 26 -4.37 11.06 -9.08
N GLY A 27 -4.45 10.00 -8.27
CA GLY A 27 -3.83 8.74 -8.63
C GLY A 27 -3.88 7.65 -7.56
N GLU A 28 -3.16 6.58 -7.85
CA GLU A 28 -3.00 5.41 -6.99
C GLU A 28 -1.57 4.87 -7.03
N ALA A 29 -1.05 4.52 -5.86
CA ALA A 29 0.20 3.80 -5.70
C ALA A 29 -0.02 2.52 -4.93
N LYS A 30 0.78 1.49 -5.23
CA LYS A 30 0.83 0.23 -4.50
C LYS A 30 2.21 0.08 -3.88
N PHE A 31 2.24 -0.33 -2.62
CA PHE A 31 3.47 -0.59 -1.87
C PHE A 31 3.46 -1.99 -1.29
N TRP A 32 4.53 -2.75 -1.50
CA TRP A 32 4.79 -3.95 -0.72
C TRP A 32 5.15 -3.57 0.71
N THR A 33 4.73 -4.37 1.70
CA THR A 33 4.97 -4.12 3.13
C THR A 33 5.56 -5.31 3.89
N ASP A 34 5.61 -6.50 3.30
CA ASP A 34 6.18 -7.74 3.87
C ASP A 34 7.66 -7.59 4.26
N ASP A 35 8.54 -7.26 3.30
CA ASP A 35 9.98 -7.10 3.50
C ASP A 35 10.43 -5.64 3.28
N GLY A 36 9.91 -4.76 4.12
CA GLY A 36 10.11 -3.31 4.02
C GLY A 36 9.21 -2.65 2.95
N VAL A 37 9.06 -1.33 3.07
CA VAL A 37 8.17 -0.57 2.19
C VAL A 37 8.84 -0.32 0.84
N LYS A 38 8.25 -0.90 -0.22
CA LYS A 38 8.76 -0.76 -1.59
C LYS A 38 7.62 -0.40 -2.55
N LEU A 39 7.77 0.70 -3.28
CA LEU A 39 6.82 1.08 -4.34
C LEU A 39 6.84 0.02 -5.44
N SER A 40 5.67 -0.52 -5.78
CA SER A 40 5.52 -1.56 -6.81
C SER A 40 4.75 -1.08 -8.03
N ARG A 41 3.81 -0.14 -7.84
CA ARG A 41 3.09 0.52 -8.92
C ARG A 41 2.80 1.96 -8.55
N ASN A 42 2.88 2.85 -9.54
CA ASN A 42 2.42 4.22 -9.44
C ASN A 42 1.62 4.56 -10.70
N ASP A 43 0.45 5.15 -10.51
CA ASP A 43 -0.42 5.67 -11.55
C ASP A 43 -0.90 7.06 -11.14
N GLY A 44 -0.27 8.11 -11.68
CA GLY A 44 -0.67 9.52 -11.47
C GLY A 44 0.18 10.33 -10.49
N PHE A 45 0.84 9.72 -9.49
CA PHE A 45 1.62 10.51 -8.53
C PHE A 45 2.98 10.94 -9.07
N ASN A 46 3.38 12.16 -8.73
CA ASN A 46 4.73 12.65 -9.00
C ASN A 46 5.74 12.15 -7.95
N ALA A 47 7.04 12.35 -8.21
CA ALA A 47 8.11 11.87 -7.33
C ALA A 47 8.10 12.49 -5.92
N SER A 48 7.61 13.73 -5.75
CA SER A 48 7.51 14.35 -4.42
C SER A 48 6.42 13.68 -3.59
N THR A 49 5.24 13.52 -4.19
CA THR A 49 4.11 12.83 -3.56
C THR A 49 4.48 11.40 -3.20
N LEU A 50 5.12 10.65 -4.12
CA LEU A 50 5.57 9.29 -3.83
C LEU A 50 6.51 9.21 -2.63
N ARG A 51 7.44 10.16 -2.45
CA ARG A 51 8.33 10.19 -1.27
C ARG A 51 7.55 10.41 0.03
N GLU A 52 6.52 11.25 -0.01
CA GLU A 52 5.65 11.47 1.15
C GLU A 52 4.82 10.24 1.46
N LEU A 53 4.23 9.61 0.43
CA LEU A 53 3.47 8.37 0.59
C LEU A 53 4.34 7.22 1.11
N THR A 54 5.57 7.05 0.61
CA THR A 54 6.51 6.05 1.14
C THR A 54 6.72 6.23 2.63
N LYS A 55 6.99 7.46 3.10
CA LYS A 55 7.17 7.74 4.54
C LYS A 55 5.92 7.44 5.36
N MET A 56 4.74 7.79 4.85
CA MET A 56 3.48 7.47 5.52
C MET A 56 3.26 5.95 5.61
N VAL A 57 3.59 5.21 4.56
CA VAL A 57 3.47 3.74 4.57
C VAL A 57 4.51 3.11 5.50
N GLU A 58 5.75 3.63 5.53
CA GLU A 58 6.78 3.18 6.48
C GLU A 58 6.35 3.38 7.93
N GLN A 59 5.77 4.54 8.26
CA GLN A 59 5.28 4.84 9.61
C GLN A 59 4.14 3.92 10.07
N ASN A 60 3.37 3.36 9.13
CA ASN A 60 2.20 2.53 9.41
C ASN A 60 2.40 1.06 8.97
N GLN A 61 3.63 0.66 8.62
CA GLN A 61 3.91 -0.64 8.02
C GLN A 61 3.40 -1.80 8.88
N THR A 62 3.69 -1.76 10.18
CA THR A 62 3.26 -2.80 11.13
C THR A 62 1.74 -2.97 11.11
N LEU A 63 0.99 -1.86 11.21
CA LEU A 63 -0.47 -1.88 11.17
C LEU A 63 -1.01 -2.50 9.87
N PHE A 64 -0.42 -2.17 8.73
CA PHE A 64 -0.87 -2.70 7.44
C PHE A 64 -0.56 -4.19 7.29
N VAL A 65 0.60 -4.65 7.74
CA VAL A 65 0.97 -6.07 7.72
C VAL A 65 0.07 -6.88 8.66
N GLU A 66 -0.20 -6.38 9.87
CA GLU A 66 -1.12 -7.02 10.82
C GLU A 66 -2.54 -7.11 10.25
N ALA A 67 -3.10 -6.00 9.74
CA ALA A 67 -4.44 -6.00 9.16
C ALA A 67 -4.57 -6.92 7.94
N TRP A 68 -3.53 -7.01 7.11
CA TRP A 68 -3.47 -7.96 6.00
C TRP A 68 -3.48 -9.41 6.51
N ASN A 69 -2.61 -9.73 7.46
CA ASN A 69 -2.50 -11.09 7.99
C ASN A 69 -3.80 -11.52 8.70
N ASP A 70 -4.40 -10.64 9.50
CA ASP A 70 -5.66 -10.90 10.20
C ASP A 70 -6.83 -11.15 9.24
N TYR A 71 -6.85 -10.46 8.08
CA TYR A 71 -7.90 -10.66 7.09
C TYR A 71 -7.75 -11.99 6.32
N PHE A 72 -6.51 -12.42 6.08
CA PHE A 72 -6.20 -13.53 5.18
C PHE A 72 -5.77 -14.83 5.88
N SER A 73 -5.73 -14.84 7.22
CA SER A 73 -5.50 -16.02 8.07
C SER A 73 -6.65 -17.02 8.04
#